data_AF-A0AAD5WM75-F1
#
_entry.id   AF-A0AAD5WM75-F1
#
_cell.length_a   1.000
_cell.length_b   1.000
_cell.length_c   1.000
_cell.angle_alpha   90.00
_cell.angle_beta   90.00
_cell.angle_gamma   90.00
#
_symmetry.space_group_name_H-M   'P 1'
#
loop_
_entity.id
_entity.type
_entity.pdbx_description
1 polymer ?
#
loop_
_entity_poly.entity_id
_entity_poly.type
_entity_poly.pdbx_seq_one_letter_code
_entity_poly.pdbx_strand_id
1 'polypeptide(L)'
;MRLFDHIQTLYEHELYEDLVFLHELIPHCESLSAKHEALMAVYVADAYFELEKYSLSLLSYFKALQLYPEVSRSIHNKHFSDAEVRFRYHKCLVKEKKFEEALAVLAKISGHQYIPKVRYAMAKLLSGKDHKGVNISTLYLQDVFTQCNSAFGSLSTVLRSGASTGSTTLTST
;
A
#
# COMPACT_ATOMS: atom_id res chain seq x y z
N MET A 1 28.54 -2.41 -13.15
CA MET A 1 27.29 -2.33 -12.36
C MET A 1 26.19 -3.05 -13.10
N ARG A 2 25.38 -3.86 -12.42
CA ARG A 2 24.28 -4.60 -13.05
C ARG A 2 23.07 -3.65 -13.20
N LEU A 3 22.13 -3.95 -14.11
CA LEU A 3 20.95 -3.11 -14.36
C LEU A 3 20.21 -2.73 -13.07
N PHE A 4 20.03 -3.72 -12.18
CA PHE A 4 19.38 -3.54 -10.89
C PHE A 4 20.00 -2.41 -10.06
N ASP A 5 21.33 -2.32 -10.02
CA ASP A 5 22.04 -1.31 -9.22
C ASP A 5 21.75 0.11 -9.74
N HIS A 6 21.65 0.28 -11.06
CA HIS A 6 21.29 1.56 -11.66
C HIS A 6 19.82 1.92 -11.37
N ILE A 7 18.90 0.98 -11.57
CA ILE A 7 17.47 1.20 -11.27
C ILE A 7 17.28 1.56 -9.79
N GLN A 8 17.96 0.85 -8.89
CA GLN A 8 17.93 1.14 -7.46
C GLN A 8 18.49 2.54 -7.16
N THR A 9 19.62 2.91 -7.76
CA THR A 9 20.22 4.25 -7.57
C THR A 9 19.28 5.36 -8.03
N LEU A 10 18.65 5.20 -9.20
CA LEU A 10 17.68 6.15 -9.73
C LEU A 10 16.45 6.27 -8.82
N TYR A 11 15.97 5.14 -8.30
CA TYR A 11 14.86 5.10 -7.35
C TYR A 11 15.18 5.84 -6.04
N GLU A 12 16.37 5.60 -5.48
CA GLU A 12 16.81 6.24 -4.23
C GLU A 12 16.99 7.77 -4.38
N HIS A 13 17.22 8.26 -5.60
CA HIS A 13 17.31 9.69 -5.92
C HIS A 13 16.00 10.26 -6.50
N GLU A 14 14.93 9.48 -6.52
CA GLU A 14 13.61 9.87 -7.05
C GLU A 14 13.64 10.32 -8.53
N LEU A 15 14.60 9.84 -9.32
CA LEU A 15 14.75 10.11 -10.75
C LEU A 15 13.85 9.17 -11.57
N TYR A 16 12.53 9.33 -11.43
CA TYR A 16 11.54 8.38 -11.94
C TYR A 16 11.43 8.34 -13.47
N GLU A 17 11.62 9.47 -14.16
CA GLU A 17 11.62 9.51 -15.63
C GLU A 17 12.79 8.69 -16.20
N ASP A 18 14.00 8.91 -15.68
CA ASP A 18 15.20 8.16 -16.06
C ASP A 18 15.07 6.67 -15.72
N LEU A 19 14.48 6.36 -14.56
CA LEU A 19 14.25 4.98 -14.14
C LEU A 19 13.35 4.23 -15.14
N VAL A 20 12.21 4.84 -15.48
CA VAL A 20 11.27 4.25 -16.45
C VAL A 20 11.91 4.14 -17.82
N PHE A 21 12.60 5.18 -18.28
CA PHE A 21 13.32 5.17 -19.55
C PHE A 21 14.33 4.02 -19.62
N LEU A 22 15.17 3.85 -18.59
CA LEU A 22 16.17 2.79 -18.53
C LEU A 22 15.51 1.39 -18.49
N HIS A 23 14.42 1.24 -17.74
CA HIS A 23 13.68 -0.02 -17.65
C HIS A 23 13.02 -0.41 -18.98
N GLU A 24 12.43 0.56 -19.71
CA GLU A 24 11.77 0.32 -21.00
C GLU A 24 12.78 0.05 -22.12
N LEU A 25 13.98 0.64 -22.06
CA LEU A 25 15.01 0.49 -23.07
C LEU A 25 15.66 -0.92 -23.07
N ILE A 26 15.63 -1.62 -21.94
CA ILE A 26 16.32 -2.90 -21.76
C ILE A 26 15.27 -4.02 -21.57
N PRO A 27 14.75 -4.61 -22.66
CA PRO A 27 13.61 -5.51 -22.59
C PRO A 27 13.90 -6.83 -21.87
N HIS A 28 15.17 -7.26 -21.79
CA HIS A 28 15.56 -8.52 -21.16
C HIS A 28 16.89 -8.38 -20.43
N CYS A 29 16.83 -8.34 -19.10
CA CYS A 29 18.02 -8.48 -18.27
C CYS A 29 18.20 -9.95 -17.92
N GLU A 30 19.09 -10.63 -18.62
CA GLU A 30 19.45 -12.00 -18.24
C GLU A 30 20.11 -12.00 -16.85
N SER A 31 19.75 -12.98 -16.00
CA SER A 31 20.35 -13.31 -14.68
C SER A 31 19.98 -12.49 -13.42
N LEU A 32 18.80 -11.85 -13.35
CA LEU A 32 18.33 -11.33 -12.04
C LEU A 32 17.86 -12.47 -11.12
N SER A 33 18.18 -12.35 -9.83
CA SER A 33 17.54 -13.21 -8.81
C SER A 33 16.07 -12.83 -8.67
N ALA A 34 15.21 -13.78 -8.28
CA ALA A 34 13.79 -13.51 -8.04
C ALA A 34 13.58 -12.33 -7.06
N LYS A 35 14.46 -12.20 -6.05
CA LYS A 35 14.44 -11.05 -5.12
C LYS A 35 14.66 -9.72 -5.84
N HIS A 36 15.68 -9.64 -6.69
CA HIS A 36 15.97 -8.41 -7.45
C HIS A 36 14.89 -8.13 -8.49
N GLU A 37 14.33 -9.15 -9.11
CA GLU A 37 13.20 -8.97 -10.04
C GLU A 37 11.97 -8.42 -9.30
N ALA A 38 11.64 -8.95 -8.12
CA ALA A 38 10.54 -8.45 -7.31
C ALA A 38 10.77 -7.00 -6.86
N LEU A 39 11.97 -6.65 -6.39
CA LEU A 39 12.31 -5.29 -5.97
C LEU A 39 12.32 -4.31 -7.15
N MET A 40 12.90 -4.71 -8.29
CA MET A 40 12.88 -3.90 -9.51
C MET A 40 11.45 -3.62 -9.97
N ALA A 41 10.58 -4.62 -9.93
CA ALA A 41 9.16 -4.44 -10.25
C ALA A 41 8.47 -3.46 -9.28
N VAL A 42 8.83 -3.45 -7.99
CA VAL A 42 8.33 -2.43 -7.04
C VAL A 42 8.86 -1.04 -7.37
N TYR A 43 10.17 -0.88 -7.64
CA TYR A 43 10.76 0.42 -7.98
C TYR A 43 10.13 1.02 -9.24
N VAL A 44 9.95 0.21 -10.26
CA VAL A 44 9.29 0.60 -11.52
C VAL A 44 7.81 0.91 -11.29
N ALA A 45 7.11 0.16 -10.43
CA ALA A 45 5.72 0.43 -10.11
C ALA A 45 5.55 1.77 -9.38
N ASP A 46 6.41 2.05 -8.40
CA ASP A 46 6.45 3.34 -7.70
C ASP A 46 6.75 4.48 -8.70
N ALA A 47 7.75 4.33 -9.56
CA ALA A 47 8.08 5.34 -10.57
C ALA A 47 6.89 5.62 -11.51
N TYR A 48 6.21 4.58 -12.01
CA TYR A 48 5.00 4.78 -12.79
C TYR A 48 3.87 5.46 -12.00
N PHE A 49 3.76 5.21 -10.70
CA PHE A 49 2.75 5.86 -9.86
C PHE A 49 3.02 7.36 -9.72
N GLU A 50 4.27 7.75 -9.46
CA GLU A 50 4.70 9.14 -9.33
C GLU A 50 4.57 9.91 -10.65
N LEU A 51 4.77 9.23 -11.78
CA LEU A 51 4.51 9.78 -13.13
C LEU A 51 3.04 9.71 -13.57
N GLU A 52 2.13 9.38 -12.65
CA GLU A 52 0.68 9.25 -12.89
C GLU A 52 0.27 8.22 -13.98
N LYS A 53 1.19 7.30 -14.32
CA LYS A 53 0.95 6.17 -15.25
C LYS A 53 0.35 4.97 -14.50
N TYR A 54 -0.82 5.16 -13.88
CA TYR A 54 -1.39 4.22 -12.91
C TYR A 54 -1.66 2.81 -13.48
N SER A 55 -2.08 2.67 -14.74
CA SER A 55 -2.24 1.36 -15.40
C SER A 55 -0.93 0.56 -15.47
N LEU A 56 0.18 1.22 -15.79
CA LEU A 56 1.50 0.57 -15.83
C LEU A 56 2.02 0.27 -14.43
N SER A 57 1.77 1.18 -13.49
CA SER A 57 2.07 0.95 -12.07
C SER A 57 1.36 -0.30 -11.53
N LEU A 58 0.07 -0.48 -11.84
CA LEU A 58 -0.69 -1.67 -11.48
C LEU A 58 -0.06 -2.95 -12.02
N LEU A 59 0.33 -2.97 -13.31
CA LEU A 59 0.95 -4.13 -13.94
C LEU A 59 2.26 -4.50 -13.24
N SER A 60 3.10 -3.51 -12.94
CA SER A 60 4.38 -3.70 -12.28
C SER A 60 4.24 -4.18 -10.83
N TYR A 61 3.31 -3.61 -10.05
CA TYR A 61 3.02 -4.12 -8.70
C TYR A 61 2.44 -5.53 -8.72
N PHE A 62 1.57 -5.83 -9.69
CA PHE A 62 1.02 -7.18 -9.83
C PHE A 62 2.13 -8.20 -10.10
N LYS A 63 3.06 -7.88 -11.03
CA LYS A 63 4.26 -8.68 -11.28
C LYS A 63 5.09 -8.87 -10.01
N ALA A 64 5.32 -7.79 -9.24
CA ALA A 64 6.02 -7.90 -7.97
C ALA A 64 5.30 -8.89 -7.03
N LEU A 65 4.01 -8.71 -6.78
CA LEU A 65 3.22 -9.54 -5.87
C LEU A 65 3.15 -11.03 -6.26
N GLN A 66 3.32 -11.37 -7.54
CA GLN A 66 3.45 -12.77 -7.98
C GLN A 66 4.72 -13.45 -7.46
N LEU A 67 5.80 -12.68 -7.25
CA LEU A 67 7.11 -13.17 -6.80
C LEU A 67 7.23 -13.18 -5.26
N TYR A 68 6.45 -12.35 -4.55
CA TYR A 68 6.54 -12.22 -3.08
C TYR A 68 6.36 -13.52 -2.29
N PRO A 69 5.51 -14.49 -2.68
CA PRO A 69 5.44 -15.78 -1.99
C PRO A 69 6.80 -16.49 -1.87
N GLU A 70 7.69 -16.31 -2.86
CA GLU A 70 9.01 -16.94 -2.89
C GLU A 70 10.07 -16.08 -2.19
N VAL A 71 9.99 -14.75 -2.32
CA VAL A 71 11.06 -13.85 -1.90
C VAL A 71 10.85 -13.16 -0.55
N SER A 72 9.63 -13.19 0.00
CA SER A 72 9.27 -12.40 1.20
C SER A 72 10.21 -12.61 2.39
N ARG A 73 10.72 -13.83 2.59
CA ARG A 73 11.64 -14.14 3.70
C ARG A 73 13.04 -13.53 3.51
N SER A 74 13.43 -13.22 2.28
CA SER A 74 14.74 -12.68 1.90
C SER A 74 14.77 -11.15 1.86
N ILE A 75 13.60 -10.50 1.92
CA ILE A 75 13.46 -9.05 1.93
C ILE A 75 13.28 -8.60 3.38
N HIS A 76 14.36 -8.12 3.99
CA HIS A 76 14.35 -7.68 5.39
C HIS A 76 13.97 -6.19 5.55
N ASN A 77 14.00 -5.42 4.46
CA ASN A 77 13.61 -4.03 4.50
C ASN A 77 12.07 -3.94 4.63
N LYS A 78 11.62 -3.36 5.75
CA LYS A 78 10.18 -3.21 6.06
C LYS A 78 9.42 -2.40 5.02
N HIS A 79 10.09 -1.45 4.35
CA HIS A 79 9.50 -0.66 3.26
C HIS A 79 9.19 -1.50 2.01
N PHE A 80 9.80 -2.68 1.86
CA PHE A 80 9.55 -3.60 0.75
C PHE A 80 8.95 -4.92 1.25
N SER A 81 8.21 -4.90 2.36
CA SER A 81 7.47 -6.06 2.81
C SER A 81 6.23 -6.33 1.93
N ASP A 82 5.73 -7.57 1.89
CA ASP A 82 4.49 -7.92 1.16
C ASP A 82 3.32 -7.00 1.55
N ALA A 83 3.18 -6.71 2.85
CA ALA A 83 2.18 -5.80 3.37
C ALA A 83 2.35 -4.37 2.82
N GLU A 84 3.58 -3.86 2.74
CA GLU A 84 3.84 -2.53 2.19
C GLU A 84 3.53 -2.47 0.70
N VAL A 85 3.96 -3.47 -0.07
CA VAL A 85 3.70 -3.53 -1.51
C VAL A 85 2.21 -3.63 -1.79
N ARG A 86 1.46 -4.45 -1.06
CA ARG A 86 -0.02 -4.47 -1.14
C ARG A 86 -0.61 -3.12 -0.78
N PHE A 87 -0.07 -2.45 0.23
CA PHE A 87 -0.51 -1.11 0.60
C PHE A 87 -0.13 -0.04 -0.44
N ARG A 88 0.89 -0.20 -1.27
CA ARG A 88 1.11 0.74 -2.39
C ARG A 88 0.24 0.38 -3.60
N TYR A 89 0.10 -0.91 -3.89
CA TYR A 89 -0.77 -1.42 -4.94
C TYR A 89 -2.23 -0.97 -4.77
N HIS A 90 -2.77 -0.94 -3.53
CA HIS A 90 -4.13 -0.43 -3.31
C HIS A 90 -4.28 1.04 -3.73
N LYS A 91 -3.27 1.89 -3.53
CA LYS A 91 -3.34 3.31 -3.90
C LYS A 91 -3.51 3.45 -5.41
N CYS A 92 -2.81 2.61 -6.18
CA CYS A 92 -2.95 2.54 -7.64
C CYS A 92 -4.35 2.11 -8.05
N LEU A 93 -4.89 1.06 -7.41
CA LEU A 93 -6.25 0.58 -7.66
C LEU A 93 -7.29 1.67 -7.39
N VAL A 94 -7.09 2.49 -6.36
CA VAL A 94 -7.96 3.65 -6.05
C VAL A 94 -7.89 4.72 -7.14
N LYS A 95 -6.69 5.03 -7.65
CA LYS A 95 -6.52 5.98 -8.77
C LYS A 95 -7.23 5.51 -10.04
N GLU A 96 -7.20 4.21 -10.29
CA GLU A 96 -7.91 3.53 -11.38
C GLU A 96 -9.40 3.24 -11.08
N LYS A 97 -9.93 3.73 -9.95
CA LYS A 97 -11.32 3.55 -9.51
C LYS A 97 -11.75 2.08 -9.33
N LYS A 98 -10.80 1.16 -9.15
CA LYS A 98 -10.99 -0.27 -8.88
C LYS A 98 -11.17 -0.53 -7.38
N PHE A 99 -12.21 0.06 -6.79
CA PHE A 99 -12.38 0.10 -5.33
C PHE A 99 -12.59 -1.27 -4.68
N GLU A 100 -13.30 -2.19 -5.34
CA GLU A 100 -13.52 -3.55 -4.82
C GLU A 100 -12.22 -4.36 -4.78
N GLU A 101 -11.42 -4.28 -5.85
CA GLU A 101 -10.10 -4.91 -5.91
C GLU A 101 -9.17 -4.32 -4.85
N ALA A 102 -9.20 -2.99 -4.66
CA ALA A 102 -8.41 -2.31 -3.63
C ALA A 102 -8.75 -2.83 -2.23
N LEU A 103 -10.04 -2.99 -1.93
CA LEU A 103 -10.49 -3.54 -0.65
C LEU A 103 -10.05 -5.01 -0.48
N ALA A 104 -10.17 -5.82 -1.53
CA ALA A 104 -9.74 -7.22 -1.51
C ALA A 104 -8.22 -7.36 -1.28
N VAL A 105 -7.40 -6.47 -1.86
CA VAL A 105 -5.95 -6.44 -1.64
C VAL A 105 -5.63 -6.09 -0.19
N LEU A 106 -6.27 -5.06 0.37
CA LEU A 106 -6.06 -4.65 1.76
C LEU A 106 -6.50 -5.74 2.75
N ALA A 107 -7.60 -6.45 2.47
CA ALA A 107 -8.09 -7.55 3.29
C ALA A 107 -7.13 -8.77 3.32
N LYS A 108 -6.24 -8.91 2.33
CA LYS A 108 -5.21 -9.96 2.29
C LYS A 108 -4.00 -9.65 3.18
N ILE A 109 -3.82 -8.39 3.61
CA ILE A 109 -2.77 -8.05 4.57
C ILE A 109 -3.18 -8.67 5.91
N SER A 110 -2.37 -9.61 6.42
CA SER A 110 -2.72 -10.48 7.56
C SER A 110 -3.29 -9.69 8.74
N GLY A 111 -4.55 -9.98 9.10
CA GLY A 111 -5.34 -9.23 10.09
C GLY A 111 -4.78 -9.23 11.53
N HIS A 112 -3.76 -10.06 11.82
CA HIS A 112 -3.04 -10.03 13.10
C HIS A 112 -2.15 -8.80 13.26
N GLN A 113 -1.75 -8.19 12.14
CA GLN A 113 -1.09 -6.89 12.15
C GLN A 113 -2.19 -5.87 11.94
N TYR A 114 -2.77 -5.39 13.03
CA TYR A 114 -3.60 -4.21 12.94
C TYR A 114 -2.67 -3.04 12.59
N ILE A 115 -2.63 -2.70 11.30
CA ILE A 115 -1.83 -1.58 10.81
C ILE A 115 -2.80 -0.41 10.61
N PRO A 116 -2.70 0.67 11.42
CA PRO A 116 -3.65 1.78 11.38
C PRO A 116 -3.87 2.34 9.97
N LYS A 117 -2.81 2.48 9.16
CA LYS A 117 -2.94 2.97 7.77
C LYS A 117 -3.78 2.07 6.88
N VAL A 118 -3.70 0.74 7.05
CA VAL A 118 -4.48 -0.24 6.29
C VAL A 118 -5.95 -0.14 6.68
N ARG A 119 -6.25 -0.14 7.98
CA ARG A 119 -7.62 0.01 8.50
C ARG A 119 -8.24 1.34 8.07
N TYR A 120 -7.47 2.42 8.14
CA TYR A 120 -7.92 3.74 7.68
C TYR A 120 -8.22 3.76 6.18
N ALA A 121 -7.38 3.14 5.34
CA ALA A 121 -7.63 3.03 3.91
C ALA A 121 -8.89 2.19 3.62
N MET A 122 -9.08 1.06 4.30
CA MET A 122 -10.30 0.25 4.16
C MET A 122 -11.55 1.04 4.59
N ALA A 123 -11.47 1.80 5.68
CA ALA A 123 -12.58 2.64 6.14
C ALA A 123 -13.01 3.67 5.09
N LYS A 124 -12.04 4.32 4.43
CA LYS A 124 -12.31 5.27 3.33
C LYS A 124 -13.00 4.63 2.14
N LEU A 125 -12.64 3.39 1.79
CA LEU A 125 -13.27 2.66 0.69
C LEU A 125 -14.72 2.25 1.02
N LEU A 126 -15.04 2.09 2.29
CA LEU A 126 -16.34 1.62 2.76
C LEU A 126 -17.32 2.75 3.09
N SER A 127 -16.83 3.96 3.39
CA SER A 127 -17.65 5.09 3.83
C SER A 127 -18.64 5.62 2.78
N GLY A 128 -18.45 5.28 1.51
CA GLY A 128 -19.33 5.68 0.39
C GLY A 128 -20.23 4.57 -0.16
N LYS A 129 -20.30 3.41 0.51
CA LYS A 129 -21.11 2.27 0.08
C LYS A 129 -22.53 2.32 0.67
N ASP A 130 -23.01 1.20 1.21
CA ASP A 130 -24.30 1.03 1.86
C ASP A 130 -24.19 1.23 3.38
N HIS A 131 -25.33 1.18 4.09
CA HIS A 131 -25.36 1.29 5.56
C HIS A 131 -24.42 0.28 6.24
N LYS A 132 -24.25 -0.93 5.68
CA LYS A 132 -23.33 -1.93 6.21
C LYS A 132 -21.88 -1.49 6.06
N GLY A 133 -21.50 -0.96 4.89
CA GLY A 133 -20.19 -0.36 4.62
C GLY A 133 -19.88 0.78 5.58
N VAL A 134 -20.83 1.68 5.83
CA VAL A 134 -20.66 2.79 6.79
C VAL A 134 -20.42 2.30 8.21
N ASN A 135 -21.15 1.26 8.65
CA ASN A 135 -20.94 0.66 9.97
C ASN A 135 -19.54 0.02 10.09
N ILE A 136 -19.11 -0.75 9.09
CA ILE A 136 -17.76 -1.36 9.08
C ILE A 136 -16.67 -0.27 9.03
N SER A 137 -16.88 0.78 8.25
CA SER A 137 -15.98 1.94 8.18
C SER A 137 -15.79 2.57 9.57
N THR A 138 -16.89 2.79 10.29
CA THR A 138 -16.86 3.34 11.65
C THR A 138 -16.08 2.46 12.61
N LEU A 139 -16.27 1.13 12.55
CA LEU A 139 -15.49 0.17 13.36
C LEU A 139 -14.00 0.24 13.04
N TYR A 140 -13.62 0.31 11.76
CA TYR A 140 -12.21 0.45 11.39
C TYR A 140 -11.60 1.78 11.84
N LEU A 141 -12.35 2.89 11.80
CA LEU A 141 -11.88 4.17 12.33
C LEU A 141 -11.68 4.14 13.85
N GLN A 142 -12.53 3.40 14.57
CA GLN A 142 -12.37 3.17 16.00
C GLN A 142 -11.12 2.32 16.30
N ASP A 143 -10.88 1.24 15.53
CA ASP A 143 -9.65 0.43 15.64
C ASP A 143 -8.39 1.30 15.42
N VAL A 144 -8.43 2.19 14.42
CA VAL A 144 -7.33 3.13 14.11
C VAL A 144 -7.02 4.04 15.30
N PHE A 145 -8.04 4.64 15.91
CA PHE A 145 -7.83 5.54 17.05
C PHE A 145 -7.36 4.80 18.31
N THR A 146 -7.89 3.59 18.55
CA THR A 146 -7.45 2.74 19.66
C THR A 146 -5.95 2.44 19.61
N GLN A 147 -5.39 2.32 18.40
CA GLN A 147 -3.96 2.02 18.20
C GLN A 147 -3.09 3.25 17.99
N CYS A 148 -3.68 4.34 17.51
CA CYS A 148 -3.03 5.62 17.30
C CYS A 148 -3.92 6.71 17.89
N ASN A 149 -3.72 7.01 19.16
CA ASN A 149 -4.46 8.04 19.92
C ASN A 149 -4.31 9.47 19.36
N SER A 150 -3.43 9.66 18.37
CA SER A 150 -3.25 10.90 17.62
C SER A 150 -4.13 11.00 16.38
N ALA A 151 -4.87 9.94 16.01
CA ALA A 151 -5.73 9.89 14.83
C ALA A 151 -7.07 10.63 15.03
N PHE A 152 -7.04 11.91 15.42
CA PHE A 152 -8.22 12.72 15.72
C PHE A 152 -9.19 12.86 14.54
N GLY A 153 -8.70 12.79 13.31
CA GLY A 153 -9.56 12.75 12.12
C GLY A 153 -10.51 11.54 12.13
N SER A 154 -10.00 10.36 12.50
CA SER A 154 -10.79 9.13 12.66
C SER A 154 -11.80 9.29 13.80
N LEU A 155 -11.35 9.73 14.98
CA LEU A 155 -12.21 9.97 16.14
C LEU A 155 -13.36 10.93 15.81
N SER A 156 -13.06 12.05 15.16
CA SER A 156 -14.06 13.06 14.80
C SER A 156 -15.15 12.49 13.89
N THR A 157 -14.79 11.55 13.01
CA THR A 157 -15.73 10.91 12.08
C THR A 157 -16.63 9.92 12.82
N VAL A 158 -16.06 9.12 13.72
CA VAL A 158 -16.81 8.19 14.58
C VAL A 158 -17.84 8.95 15.45
N LEU A 159 -17.43 10.04 16.10
CA LEU A 159 -18.32 10.86 16.92
C LEU A 159 -19.46 11.48 16.10
N ARG A 160 -19.19 11.96 14.88
CA ARG A 160 -20.22 12.52 13.98
C ARG A 160 -21.20 11.47 13.48
N SER A 161 -20.79 10.20 13.35
CA SER A 161 -21.71 9.11 13.00
C SER A 161 -22.66 8.69 14.12
N GLY A 162 -22.58 9.31 15.31
CA GLY A 162 -23.44 8.96 16.45
C GLY A 162 -23.05 7.66 17.16
N ALA A 163 -21.91 7.07 16.80
CA ALA A 163 -21.36 5.92 17.50
C ALA A 163 -20.78 6.37 18.85
N SER A 164 -21.30 5.81 19.95
CA SER A 164 -20.73 6.06 21.27
C SER A 164 -19.34 5.43 21.34
N THR A 165 -18.31 6.27 21.44
CA THR A 165 -16.98 5.79 21.82
C THR A 165 -17.06 5.34 23.27
N GLY A 166 -17.23 4.04 23.49
CA GLY A 166 -17.13 3.44 24.83
C GLY A 166 -15.86 3.94 25.49
N SER A 167 -16.02 4.54 26.68
CA SER A 167 -15.04 5.25 27.48
C SER A 167 -13.60 4.77 27.28
N THR A 168 -12.79 5.56 26.60
CA THR A 168 -11.34 5.56 26.84
C THR A 168 -11.05 6.85 27.59
N THR A 169 -10.99 6.73 28.91
CA THR A 169 -10.49 7.74 29.83
C THR A 169 -9.17 8.29 29.30
N LEU A 170 -9.21 9.55 28.86
CA LEU A 170 -8.03 10.40 28.74
C LEU A 170 -7.52 10.66 30.16
N THR A 171 -6.73 9.74 30.70
CA THR A 171 -5.89 10.06 31.85
C THR A 171 -4.68 10.82 31.33
N SER A 172 -4.76 12.14 31.45
CA SER A 172 -3.60 13.01 31.48
C SER A 172 -2.75 12.65 32.70
N THR A 173 -1.50 12.27 32.47
CA THR A 173 -0.38 12.46 33.41
C THR A 173 0.85 12.81 32.60
#